data_AF-A0A1D1ZIG0-F1
#
_entry.id   AF-A0A1D1ZIG0-F1
#
_cell.length_a   1.000
_cell.length_b   1.000
_cell.length_c   1.000
_cell.angle_alpha   90.00
_cell.angle_beta   90.00
_cell.angle_gamma   90.00
#
_symmetry.space_group_name_H-M   'P 1'
#
loop_
_entity.id
_entity.type
_entity.pdbx_description
1 polymer ?
#
loop_
_entity_poly.entity_id
_entity_poly.type
_entity_poly.pdbx_seq_one_letter_code
_entity_poly.pdbx_strand_id
1 'polypeptide(L)'
;QWESGYSFDDIAASQGIRIRRRPPRVESHFESEANAPRNILEEIIWTKEMEVKQLKQKKPLDELKNYIDDAPPARDFVGALRASYTRTGLPALIAEVKKASPSRGVLREDFDPVHIAKAYEAGGAACISVLTDEKFFKGSFENLEAIRSAGVKCPLLCKEFVIDAWQIYY
;
A
#
# COMPACT_ATOMS: atom_id res chain seq x y z
N GLN A 1 21.19 -12.76 8.01
CA GLN A 1 20.68 -14.15 8.17
C GLN A 1 19.29 -14.03 8.78
N TRP A 2 18.23 -14.36 8.04
CA TRP A 2 16.88 -14.38 8.59
C TRP A 2 16.68 -15.75 9.24
N GLU A 3 16.68 -15.77 10.56
CA GLU A 3 16.88 -16.96 11.40
C GLU A 3 15.58 -17.65 11.84
N SER A 4 14.59 -17.68 10.96
CA SER A 4 13.42 -18.53 11.17
C SER A 4 13.12 -19.22 9.86
N GLY A 5 13.50 -20.50 9.75
CA GLY A 5 13.22 -21.36 8.58
C GLY A 5 11.74 -21.65 8.34
N TYR A 6 10.86 -20.74 8.75
CA TYR A 6 9.42 -20.78 8.56
C TYR A 6 9.05 -19.93 7.35
N SER A 7 8.26 -20.51 6.46
CA SER A 7 7.59 -19.78 5.40
C SER A 7 6.69 -18.71 6.02
N PHE A 8 6.44 -17.63 5.28
CA PHE A 8 5.39 -16.65 5.64
C PHE A 8 4.05 -17.34 5.91
N ASP A 9 3.77 -18.42 5.18
CA ASP A 9 2.56 -19.22 5.37
C ASP A 9 2.56 -20.00 6.69
N ASP A 10 3.72 -20.43 7.18
CA ASP A 10 3.85 -21.12 8.48
C ASP A 10 3.62 -20.15 9.64
N ILE A 11 4.13 -18.91 9.51
CA ILE A 11 3.92 -17.84 10.49
C ILE A 11 2.44 -17.47 10.54
N ALA A 12 1.79 -17.28 9.39
CA ALA A 12 0.37 -16.98 9.32
C ALA A 12 -0.49 -18.12 9.90
N ALA A 13 -0.17 -19.37 9.54
CA ALA A 13 -0.87 -20.55 10.06
C ALA A 13 -0.75 -20.69 11.58
N SER A 14 0.42 -20.37 12.16
CA SER A 14 0.63 -20.41 13.62
C SER A 14 -0.26 -19.42 14.40
N GLN A 15 -0.75 -18.38 13.72
CA GLN A 15 -1.66 -17.36 14.27
C GLN A 15 -3.13 -17.64 13.92
N GLY A 16 -3.45 -18.82 13.38
CA GLY A 16 -4.80 -19.17 12.93
C GLY A 16 -5.22 -18.47 11.63
N ILE A 17 -4.30 -17.77 10.96
CA ILE A 17 -4.55 -17.06 9.70
C ILE A 17 -4.30 -18.03 8.56
N ARG A 18 -5.38 -18.52 7.94
CA ARG A 18 -5.29 -19.42 6.79
C ARG A 18 -5.27 -18.61 5.49
N ILE A 19 -4.08 -18.22 5.04
CA ILE A 19 -3.89 -17.55 3.75
C ILE A 19 -4.08 -18.59 2.65
N ARG A 20 -5.23 -18.54 1.95
CA ARG A 20 -5.47 -19.37 0.77
C ARG A 20 -4.84 -18.67 -0.44
N ARG A 21 -3.65 -19.10 -0.82
CA ARG A 21 -3.00 -18.65 -2.07
C ARG A 21 -3.54 -19.46 -3.24
N ARG A 22 -3.50 -18.88 -4.43
CA ARG A 22 -3.80 -19.60 -5.67
C ARG A 22 -2.80 -20.75 -5.86
N PRO A 23 -3.23 -22.00 -6.06
CA PRO A 23 -2.29 -23.08 -6.38
C PRO A 23 -1.59 -22.79 -7.72
N PRO A 24 -0.33 -23.24 -7.90
CA PRO A 24 0.37 -23.11 -9.18
C PRO A 24 -0.48 -23.74 -10.29
N ARG A 25 -0.52 -23.07 -11.45
CA ARG A 25 -1.37 -23.45 -12.57
C ARG A 25 -0.90 -24.80 -13.13
N VAL A 26 -1.49 -25.89 -12.66
CA VAL A 26 -1.43 -27.17 -13.34
C VAL A 26 -2.41 -27.08 -14.50
N GLU A 27 -1.95 -27.37 -15.72
CA GLU A 27 -2.80 -27.45 -16.91
C GLU A 27 -3.78 -28.63 -16.78
N SER A 28 -4.86 -28.44 -16.05
CA SER A 28 -6.04 -29.29 -16.13
C SER A 28 -7.29 -28.43 -16.09
N HIS A 29 -8.15 -28.64 -17.09
CA HIS A 29 -9.42 -27.96 -17.29
C HIS A 29 -10.43 -28.38 -16.22
N PHE A 30 -10.26 -27.90 -14.99
CA PHE A 30 -11.30 -27.87 -13.96
C PHE A 30 -11.13 -26.58 -13.16
N GLU A 31 -11.77 -25.50 -13.62
CA GLU A 31 -12.00 -24.32 -12.79
C GLU A 31 -13.03 -24.71 -11.74
N SER A 32 -12.56 -25.21 -10.59
CA SER A 32 -13.46 -25.53 -9.48
C SER A 32 -13.91 -24.23 -8.80
N GLU A 33 -15.21 -24.14 -8.51
CA GLU A 33 -15.83 -23.07 -7.69
C GLU A 33 -15.13 -22.88 -6.32
N ALA A 34 -14.32 -23.85 -5.89
CA ALA A 34 -13.52 -23.79 -4.66
C ALA A 34 -12.33 -22.82 -4.72
N ASN A 35 -12.00 -22.26 -5.89
CA ASN A 35 -10.90 -21.32 -6.11
C ASN A 35 -11.35 -19.86 -6.30
N ALA A 36 -12.64 -19.53 -6.16
CA ALA A 36 -13.07 -18.13 -6.22
C ALA A 36 -12.85 -17.41 -4.87
N PRO A 37 -12.51 -16.11 -4.86
CA PRO A 37 -12.40 -15.35 -3.61
C PRO A 37 -13.75 -15.29 -2.89
N ARG A 38 -13.75 -15.58 -1.59
CA ARG A 38 -14.97 -15.70 -0.76
C ARG A 38 -15.32 -14.42 -0.02
N ASN A 39 -14.40 -13.47 0.03
CA ASN A 39 -14.60 -12.16 0.63
C ASN A 39 -13.75 -11.11 -0.09
N ILE A 40 -14.01 -9.85 0.20
CA ILE A 40 -13.36 -8.72 -0.47
C ILE A 40 -11.84 -8.72 -0.28
N LEU A 41 -11.32 -9.16 0.86
CA LEU A 41 -9.87 -9.21 1.09
C LEU A 41 -9.22 -10.31 0.24
N GLU A 42 -9.85 -11.49 0.15
CA GLU A 42 -9.38 -12.55 -0.76
C GLU A 42 -9.39 -12.07 -2.22
N GLU A 43 -10.41 -11.32 -2.65
CA GLU A 43 -10.48 -10.77 -4.01
C GLU A 43 -9.39 -9.72 -4.28
N ILE A 44 -9.13 -8.86 -3.29
CA ILE A 44 -8.06 -7.87 -3.35
C ILE A 44 -6.70 -8.55 -3.49
N ILE A 45 -6.39 -9.51 -2.61
CA ILE A 45 -5.11 -10.23 -2.63
C ILE A 45 -4.94 -10.97 -3.96
N TRP A 46 -5.99 -11.64 -4.44
CA TRP A 46 -5.97 -12.35 -5.72
C TRP A 46 -5.65 -11.41 -6.90
N THR A 47 -6.28 -10.23 -6.92
CA THR A 47 -6.01 -9.22 -7.94
C THR A 47 -4.56 -8.74 -7.81
N LYS A 48 -4.10 -8.47 -6.59
CA LYS A 48 -2.76 -7.97 -6.30
C LYS A 48 -1.66 -8.94 -6.74
N GLU A 49 -1.86 -10.25 -6.60
CA GLU A 49 -0.90 -11.27 -7.09
C GLU A 49 -0.64 -11.12 -8.60
N MET A 50 -1.69 -10.85 -9.38
CA MET A 50 -1.56 -10.67 -10.83
C MET A 50 -0.91 -9.32 -11.17
N GLU A 51 -1.31 -8.25 -10.48
CA GLU A 51 -0.72 -6.91 -10.64
C GLU A 51 0.78 -6.93 -10.33
N VAL A 52 1.16 -7.46 -9.16
CA VAL A 52 2.56 -7.57 -8.73
C VAL A 52 3.36 -8.41 -9.72
N LYS A 53 2.82 -9.53 -10.21
CA LYS A 53 3.51 -10.34 -11.23
C LYS A 53 3.78 -9.54 -12.51
N GLN A 54 2.81 -8.77 -12.99
CA GLN A 54 2.95 -7.95 -14.19
C GLN A 54 3.93 -6.78 -13.97
N LEU A 55 3.85 -6.11 -12.83
CA LEU A 55 4.75 -5.00 -12.51
C LEU A 55 6.19 -5.48 -12.31
N LYS A 56 6.43 -6.64 -11.69
CA LYS A 56 7.76 -7.27 -11.57
C LYS A 56 8.38 -7.58 -12.93
N GLN A 57 7.58 -7.97 -13.91
CA GLN A 57 8.07 -8.19 -15.28
C GLN A 57 8.46 -6.88 -15.98
N LYS A 58 7.75 -5.79 -15.68
CA LYS A 58 8.03 -4.46 -16.24
C LYS A 58 9.18 -3.74 -15.56
N LYS A 59 9.32 -3.90 -14.24
CA LYS A 59 10.36 -3.30 -13.41
C LYS A 59 10.97 -4.36 -12.48
N PRO A 60 11.99 -5.11 -12.95
CA PRO A 60 12.68 -6.11 -12.13
C PRO A 60 13.33 -5.48 -10.90
N LEU A 61 13.51 -6.28 -9.84
CA LEU A 61 14.04 -5.80 -8.56
C LEU A 61 15.42 -5.15 -8.67
N ASP A 62 16.29 -5.68 -9.53
CA ASP A 62 17.64 -5.15 -9.70
C ASP A 62 17.63 -3.76 -10.36
N GLU A 63 16.64 -3.49 -11.22
CA GLU A 63 16.44 -2.14 -11.75
C GLU A 63 15.95 -1.19 -10.66
N LEU A 64 14.99 -1.62 -9.83
CA LEU A 64 14.48 -0.82 -8.70
C LEU A 64 15.57 -0.45 -7.69
N LYS A 65 16.49 -1.37 -7.39
CA LYS A 65 17.62 -1.10 -6.48
C LYS A 65 18.51 0.04 -6.95
N ASN A 66 18.68 0.18 -8.27
CA ASN A 66 19.50 1.27 -8.81
C ASN A 66 18.86 2.65 -8.57
N TYR A 67 17.52 2.75 -8.53
CA TYR A 67 16.83 4.01 -8.25
C TYR A 67 16.85 4.40 -6.77
N ILE A 68 17.07 3.44 -5.86
CA ILE A 68 17.05 3.71 -4.41
C ILE A 68 18.25 4.54 -3.98
N ASP A 69 19.41 4.33 -4.60
CA ASP A 69 20.63 5.07 -4.25
C ASP A 69 20.49 6.57 -4.58
N ASP A 70 19.72 6.90 -5.61
CA ASP A 70 19.42 8.28 -6.03
C ASP A 70 18.14 8.83 -5.38
N ALA A 71 17.39 8.02 -4.63
CA ALA A 71 16.13 8.44 -4.03
C ALA A 71 16.37 9.46 -2.91
N PRO A 72 15.56 10.54 -2.81
CA PRO A 72 15.64 11.45 -1.68
C PRO A 72 15.45 10.72 -0.36
N PRO A 73 16.12 11.15 0.73
CA PRO A 73 16.02 10.50 2.02
C PRO A 73 14.57 10.46 2.51
N ALA A 74 14.17 9.31 3.07
CA ALA A 74 12.87 9.16 3.68
C ALA A 74 12.72 10.15 4.84
N ARG A 75 11.52 10.72 4.99
CA ARG A 75 11.19 11.60 6.11
C ARG A 75 10.81 10.74 7.32
N ASP A 76 11.24 11.16 8.52
CA ASP A 76 11.01 10.42 9.75
C ASP A 76 9.51 10.41 10.12
N PHE A 77 8.82 9.35 9.71
CA PHE A 77 7.38 9.18 9.93
C PHE A 77 7.04 9.07 11.42
N VAL A 78 7.81 8.28 12.18
CA VAL A 78 7.59 8.09 13.62
C VAL A 78 7.96 9.35 14.39
N GLY A 79 9.05 10.00 14.01
CA GLY A 79 9.45 11.29 14.56
C GLY A 79 8.39 12.37 14.38
N ALA A 80 7.77 12.46 13.20
CA ALA A 80 6.69 13.41 12.95
C ALA A 80 5.46 13.17 13.84
N LEU A 81 5.06 11.91 14.05
CA LEU A 81 3.99 11.56 14.98
C LEU A 81 4.32 11.98 16.42
N ARG A 82 5.52 11.62 16.90
CA ARG A 82 5.97 11.98 18.25
C ARG A 82 6.04 13.49 18.43
N ALA A 83 6.64 14.21 17.48
CA ALA A 83 6.77 15.66 17.52
C ALA A 83 5.41 16.37 17.51
N SER A 84 4.43 15.86 16.75
CA SER A 84 3.07 16.40 16.76
C SER A 84 2.40 16.25 18.12
N TYR A 85 2.50 15.07 18.74
CA TYR A 85 1.96 14.83 20.09
C TYR A 85 2.64 15.74 21.12
N THR A 86 3.97 15.82 21.11
CA THR A 86 4.73 16.69 22.03
C THR A 86 4.37 18.17 21.88
N ARG A 87 4.17 18.66 20.65
CA ARG A 87 3.85 20.07 20.38
C ARG A 87 2.43 20.45 20.81
N THR A 88 1.47 19.54 20.68
CA THR A 88 0.04 19.86 20.81
C THR A 88 -0.61 19.31 22.07
N GLY A 89 -0.04 18.25 22.66
CA GLY A 89 -0.69 17.46 23.72
C GLY A 89 -1.87 16.62 23.22
N LEU A 90 -2.11 16.57 21.91
CA LEU A 90 -3.25 15.88 21.27
C LEU A 90 -2.76 14.68 20.43
N PRO A 91 -3.64 13.69 20.15
CA PRO A 91 -3.31 12.57 19.28
C PRO A 91 -2.76 13.03 17.93
N ALA A 92 -1.64 12.43 17.50
CA ALA A 92 -1.05 12.73 16.21
C ALA A 92 -1.87 12.12 15.06
N LEU A 93 -2.30 12.98 14.12
CA LEU A 93 -3.17 12.56 13.02
C LEU A 93 -2.38 12.06 11.81
N ILE A 94 -2.73 10.87 11.33
CA ILE A 94 -2.40 10.41 9.97
C ILE A 94 -3.64 10.62 9.10
N ALA A 95 -3.64 11.64 8.25
CA ALA A 95 -4.77 11.95 7.39
C ALA A 95 -4.71 11.13 6.09
N GLU A 96 -5.82 10.52 5.67
CA GLU A 96 -5.85 9.62 4.52
C GLU A 96 -6.43 10.30 3.27
N VAL A 97 -5.67 10.27 2.17
CA VAL A 97 -6.09 10.67 0.83
C VAL A 97 -6.67 9.44 0.14
N LYS A 98 -8.02 9.41 0.01
CA LYS A 98 -8.76 8.25 -0.51
C LYS A 98 -9.93 8.69 -1.39
N LYS A 99 -9.99 8.17 -2.62
CA LYS A 99 -11.06 8.48 -3.59
C LYS A 99 -12.29 7.61 -3.38
N ALA A 100 -12.11 6.31 -3.20
CA ALA A 100 -13.19 5.34 -3.07
C ALA A 100 -12.85 4.24 -2.04
N SER A 101 -13.85 3.44 -1.67
CA SER A 101 -13.63 2.18 -0.99
C SER A 101 -14.66 1.13 -1.42
N PRO A 102 -14.34 -0.18 -1.34
CA PRO A 102 -15.29 -1.24 -1.72
C PRO A 102 -16.64 -1.14 -0.99
N SER A 103 -16.61 -0.75 0.28
CA SER A 103 -17.80 -0.66 1.13
C SER A 103 -18.68 0.56 0.89
N ARG A 104 -18.14 1.65 0.32
CA ARG A 104 -18.84 2.94 0.23
C ARG A 104 -18.84 3.53 -1.18
N GLY A 105 -18.25 2.87 -2.16
CA GLY A 105 -18.10 3.39 -3.51
C GLY A 105 -17.20 4.64 -3.53
N VAL A 106 -17.50 5.56 -4.44
CA VAL A 106 -16.78 6.84 -4.55
C VAL A 106 -17.14 7.72 -3.35
N LEU A 107 -16.12 8.11 -2.59
CA LEU A 107 -16.25 9.03 -1.44
C LEU A 107 -16.14 10.48 -1.89
N ARG A 108 -15.38 10.73 -2.96
CA ARG A 108 -15.13 12.06 -3.52
C ARG A 108 -15.05 12.00 -5.04
N GLU A 109 -16.05 12.57 -5.71
CA GLU A 109 -16.09 12.65 -7.17
C GLU A 109 -14.98 13.55 -7.70
N ASP A 110 -14.94 14.80 -7.23
CA ASP A 110 -13.87 15.75 -7.51
C ASP A 110 -12.63 15.47 -6.63
N PHE A 111 -11.70 14.72 -7.19
CA PHE A 111 -10.54 14.18 -6.48
C PHE A 111 -9.24 14.77 -6.99
N ASP A 112 -8.79 15.84 -6.35
CA ASP A 112 -7.45 16.38 -6.49
C ASP A 112 -6.58 15.92 -5.29
N PRO A 113 -5.72 14.90 -5.47
CA PRO A 113 -4.90 14.35 -4.38
C PRO A 113 -3.91 15.36 -3.81
N VAL A 114 -3.38 16.27 -4.64
CA VAL A 114 -2.40 17.28 -4.23
C VAL A 114 -3.07 18.35 -3.39
N HIS A 115 -4.21 18.86 -3.83
CA HIS A 115 -4.98 19.84 -3.08
C HIS A 115 -5.41 19.27 -1.71
N ILE A 116 -5.91 18.03 -1.68
CA ILE A 116 -6.32 17.35 -0.44
C ILE A 116 -5.14 17.21 0.52
N ALA A 117 -3.99 16.74 0.03
CA ALA A 117 -2.80 16.56 0.86
C ALA A 117 -2.28 17.88 1.44
N LYS A 118 -2.24 18.96 0.64
CA LYS A 118 -1.88 20.31 1.12
C LYS A 118 -2.86 20.82 2.16
N ALA A 119 -4.16 20.58 1.97
CA ALA A 119 -5.17 20.95 2.95
C ALA A 119 -4.99 20.19 4.28
N TYR A 120 -4.65 18.90 4.24
CA TYR A 120 -4.35 18.13 5.44
C TYR A 120 -3.09 18.62 6.16
N GLU A 121 -2.03 18.92 5.41
CA GLU A 121 -0.80 19.51 5.98
C GLU A 121 -1.09 20.86 6.65
N ALA A 122 -1.81 21.75 5.96
CA ALA A 122 -2.22 23.05 6.53
C ALA A 122 -3.14 22.88 7.75
N GLY A 123 -3.96 21.83 7.76
CA GLY A 123 -4.81 21.44 8.89
C GLY A 123 -4.08 20.79 10.07
N GLY A 124 -2.75 20.62 9.98
CA GLY A 124 -1.93 20.10 11.07
C GLY A 124 -1.80 18.58 11.12
N ALA A 125 -2.07 17.87 10.02
CA ALA A 125 -1.77 16.44 9.94
C ALA A 125 -0.27 16.18 10.22
N ALA A 126 0.02 15.18 11.06
CA ALA A 126 1.39 14.80 11.36
C ALA A 126 2.01 14.03 10.18
N CYS A 127 1.23 13.12 9.60
CA CYS A 127 1.58 12.35 8.42
C CYS A 127 0.37 12.23 7.48
N ILE A 128 0.63 11.82 6.25
CA ILE A 128 -0.42 11.57 5.25
C ILE A 128 -0.31 10.14 4.74
N SER A 129 -1.44 9.44 4.69
CA SER A 129 -1.59 8.12 4.09
C SER A 129 -2.22 8.27 2.71
N VAL A 130 -1.64 7.68 1.67
CA VAL A 130 -2.16 7.78 0.30
C VAL A 130 -2.48 6.38 -0.21
N LEU A 131 -3.73 6.15 -0.59
CA LEU A 131 -4.13 4.87 -1.20
C LEU A 131 -3.55 4.77 -2.60
N THR A 132 -2.85 3.68 -2.87
CA THR A 132 -2.24 3.39 -4.18
C THR A 132 -2.97 2.31 -4.97
N ASP A 133 -3.85 1.55 -4.32
CA ASP A 133 -4.63 0.51 -4.98
C ASP A 133 -5.64 1.10 -5.98
N GLU A 134 -5.45 0.79 -7.26
CA GLU A 134 -6.25 1.33 -8.35
C GLU A 134 -7.66 0.71 -8.39
N LYS A 135 -7.76 -0.63 -8.35
CA LYS A 135 -9.00 -1.33 -8.64
C LYS A 135 -10.08 -1.09 -7.58
N PHE A 136 -9.72 -1.16 -6.30
CA PHE A 136 -10.69 -1.17 -5.20
C PHE A 136 -10.81 0.18 -4.51
N PHE A 137 -9.74 0.99 -4.52
CA PHE A 137 -9.72 2.30 -3.86
C PHE A 137 -9.64 3.48 -4.83
N LYS A 138 -9.46 3.23 -6.13
CA LYS A 138 -9.22 4.26 -7.16
C LYS A 138 -8.05 5.17 -6.75
N GLY A 139 -7.06 4.58 -6.09
CA GLY A 139 -5.77 5.17 -5.77
C GLY A 139 -4.82 5.07 -6.96
N SER A 140 -3.59 5.55 -6.79
CA SER A 140 -2.50 5.30 -7.74
C SER A 140 -1.14 5.69 -7.16
N PHE A 141 -0.06 5.13 -7.69
CA PHE A 141 1.30 5.53 -7.31
C PHE A 141 1.64 6.95 -7.80
N GLU A 142 1.06 7.37 -8.93
CA GLU A 142 1.20 8.73 -9.47
C GLU A 142 0.61 9.77 -8.51
N ASN A 143 -0.46 9.44 -7.77
CA ASN A 143 -1.00 10.34 -6.75
C ASN A 143 0.01 10.55 -5.61
N LEU A 144 0.68 9.48 -5.18
CA LEU A 144 1.71 9.54 -4.13
C LEU A 144 2.92 10.39 -4.59
N GLU A 145 3.38 10.16 -5.82
CA GLU A 145 4.46 10.94 -6.44
C GLU A 145 4.07 12.41 -6.61
N ALA A 146 2.88 12.69 -7.16
CA ALA A 146 2.38 14.06 -7.35
C ALA A 146 2.29 14.83 -6.02
N ILE A 147 1.80 14.19 -4.95
CA ILE A 147 1.76 14.80 -3.61
C ILE A 147 3.18 15.13 -3.12
N ARG A 148 4.13 14.20 -3.26
CA ARG A 148 5.53 14.43 -2.87
C ARG A 148 6.15 15.59 -3.66
N SER A 149 5.99 15.59 -4.98
CA SER A 149 6.55 16.57 -5.91
C SER A 149 5.92 17.96 -5.75
N ALA A 150 4.66 18.04 -5.32
CA ALA A 150 3.96 19.30 -5.07
C ALA A 150 4.43 20.06 -3.80
N GLY A 151 5.41 19.51 -3.08
CA GLY A 151 6.10 20.19 -1.98
C GLY A 151 5.53 19.94 -0.59
N VAL A 152 4.54 19.04 -0.46
CA VAL A 152 4.04 18.59 0.85
C VAL A 152 5.21 18.09 1.69
N LYS A 153 5.34 18.55 2.93
CA LYS A 153 6.43 18.31 3.88
C LYS A 153 6.12 17.19 4.89
N CYS A 154 4.85 16.89 5.16
CA CYS A 154 4.45 15.70 5.92
C CYS A 154 5.11 14.41 5.35
N PRO A 155 5.56 13.48 6.21
CA PRO A 155 5.87 12.12 5.78
C PRO A 155 4.66 11.45 5.13
N LEU A 156 4.90 10.67 4.08
CA LEU A 156 3.86 9.98 3.34
C LEU A 156 3.95 8.48 3.60
N LEU A 157 2.81 7.85 3.83
CA LEU A 157 2.63 6.41 3.87
C LEU A 157 2.01 5.95 2.54
N CYS A 158 2.68 5.03 1.85
CA CYS A 158 2.11 4.25 0.76
C CYS A 158 1.13 3.23 1.35
N LYS A 159 -0.17 3.50 1.24
CA LYS A 159 -1.22 2.66 1.82
C LYS A 159 -1.67 1.65 0.78
N GLU A 160 -1.13 0.44 0.91
CA GLU A 160 -1.25 -0.60 -0.10
C GLU A 160 -1.42 -2.00 0.50
N PHE A 161 -1.88 -2.96 -0.31
CA PHE A 161 -1.84 -4.39 -0.01
C PHE A 161 -0.47 -4.94 -0.39
N VAL A 162 0.45 -4.94 0.57
CA VAL A 162 1.81 -5.48 0.40
C VAL A 162 1.80 -6.99 0.62
N ILE A 163 2.04 -7.77 -0.43
CA ILE A 163 2.07 -9.23 -0.45
C ILE A 163 3.42 -9.81 -0.92
N ASP A 164 4.28 -8.98 -1.51
CA ASP A 164 5.61 -9.36 -2.01
C ASP A 164 6.65 -8.30 -1.62
N ALA A 165 7.84 -8.74 -1.24
CA ALA A 165 8.93 -7.85 -0.82
C ALA A 165 9.33 -6.85 -1.93
N TRP A 166 9.15 -7.21 -3.21
CA TRP A 166 9.38 -6.29 -4.33
C TRP A 166 8.58 -4.99 -4.21
N GLN A 167 7.37 -5.02 -3.63
CA GLN A 167 6.54 -3.82 -3.44
C GLN A 167 7.13 -2.83 -2.45
N ILE A 168 8.10 -3.24 -1.61
CA ILE A 168 8.82 -2.33 -0.71
C ILE A 168 9.84 -1.48 -1.49
N TYR A 169 10.30 -1.96 -2.64
CA TYR A 169 11.30 -1.29 -3.49
C TYR A 169 10.66 -0.46 -4.62
N TYR A 170 9.40 -0.75 -4.96
CA TYR A 170 8.66 -0.12 -6.06
C TYR A 170 8.13 1.26 -5.66
#